data_AF-A0A2E3A3U7-F1
#
_entry.id   AF-A0A2E3A3U7-F1
#
_cell.length_a   1.000
_cell.length_b   1.000
_cell.length_c   1.000
_cell.angle_alpha   90.00
_cell.angle_beta   90.00
_cell.angle_gamma   90.00
#
_symmetry.space_group_name_H-M   'P 1'
#
loop_
_entity.id
_entity.type
_entity.pdbx_description
1 polymer ?
#
loop_
_entity_poly.entity_id
_entity_poly.type
_entity_poly.pdbx_seq_one_letter_code
_entity_poly.pdbx_strand_id
1 'polypeptide(L)'
;MTLTLVLGTWLGASFLLLWVVGSSFPGVERAVVENEQLAARVGFKPGDAAAKKTSVAWVITGELNRQNFSSWNAGQLLLAAAALFCALRAGSRGALLGVCGAGALVLVLTFWLAPEITTLGRSLDFVPRDPPPAALERFNGLHGIYTSLELAKVLLLMLAVWFSFRSPAAARAADPA
;
A
#
# COMPACT_ATOMS: atom_id res chain seq x y z
N MET A 1 9.68 -22.75 -8.77
CA MET A 1 10.56 -21.56 -8.76
C MET A 1 9.83 -20.28 -9.20
N THR A 2 9.16 -20.27 -10.36
CA THR A 2 8.48 -19.05 -10.90
C THR A 2 7.40 -18.46 -9.98
N LEU A 3 6.53 -19.29 -9.38
CA LEU A 3 5.49 -18.80 -8.46
C LEU A 3 6.09 -18.09 -7.23
N THR A 4 7.08 -18.72 -6.59
CA THR A 4 7.75 -18.18 -5.40
C THR A 4 8.42 -16.84 -5.69
N LEU A 5 9.03 -16.67 -6.87
CA LEU A 5 9.60 -15.39 -7.29
C LEU A 5 8.53 -14.30 -7.37
N VAL A 6 7.41 -14.57 -8.05
CA VAL A 6 6.31 -13.60 -8.18
C VAL A 6 5.72 -13.23 -6.82
N LEU A 7 5.49 -14.22 -5.94
CA LEU A 7 4.99 -13.98 -4.58
C LEU A 7 5.98 -13.17 -3.74
N GLY A 8 7.28 -13.47 -3.87
CA GLY A 8 8.35 -12.73 -3.20
C GLY A 8 8.44 -11.28 -3.66
N THR A 9 8.34 -11.03 -4.97
CA THR A 9 8.26 -9.67 -5.54
C THR A 9 7.05 -8.92 -5.00
N TRP A 10 5.89 -9.56 -4.93
CA TRP A 10 4.68 -8.92 -4.43
C TRP A 10 4.77 -8.59 -2.92
N LEU A 11 5.30 -9.50 -2.11
CA LEU A 11 5.56 -9.24 -0.70
C LEU A 11 6.58 -8.10 -0.52
N GLY A 12 7.72 -8.18 -1.20
CA GLY A 12 8.78 -7.16 -1.11
C GLY A 12 8.30 -5.78 -1.53
N ALA A 13 7.53 -5.68 -2.62
CA ALA A 13 6.95 -4.42 -3.07
C ALA A 13 5.91 -3.85 -2.09
N SER A 14 5.18 -4.71 -1.36
CA SER A 14 4.25 -4.27 -0.31
C SER A 14 5.00 -3.58 0.83
N PHE A 15 6.14 -4.14 1.27
CA PHE A 15 6.99 -3.52 2.30
C PHE A 15 7.70 -2.27 1.78
N LEU A 16 8.15 -2.27 0.53
CA LEU A 16 8.77 -1.09 -0.08
C LEU A 16 7.80 0.09 -0.12
N LEU A 17 6.53 -0.13 -0.49
CA LEU A 17 5.53 0.92 -0.46
C LEU A 17 5.30 1.47 0.95
N LEU A 18 5.21 0.59 1.95
CA LEU A 18 5.07 1.01 3.35
C LEU A 18 6.20 1.95 3.76
N TRP A 19 7.44 1.64 3.37
CA TRP A 19 8.59 2.49 3.60
C TRP A 19 8.49 3.84 2.87
N VAL A 20 8.18 3.82 1.56
CA VAL A 20 8.08 5.04 0.74
C VAL A 20 7.00 5.99 1.29
N VAL A 21 5.81 5.49 1.56
CA VAL A 21 4.70 6.30 2.07
C VAL A 21 4.96 6.76 3.51
N GLY A 22 5.49 5.87 4.36
CA GLY A 22 5.82 6.17 5.75
C GLY A 22 6.93 7.21 5.92
N SER A 23 7.85 7.30 4.95
CA SER A 23 8.95 8.29 4.96
C SER A 23 8.58 9.62 4.30
N SER A 24 7.47 9.71 3.56
CA SER A 24 7.12 10.88 2.75
C SER A 24 6.87 12.15 3.59
N PHE A 25 5.91 12.11 4.54
CA PHE A 25 5.60 13.27 5.38
C PHE A 25 6.73 13.68 6.33
N PRO A 26 7.43 12.74 7.02
CA PRO A 26 8.62 13.09 7.80
C PRO A 26 9.75 13.66 6.93
N GLY A 27 9.91 13.18 5.70
CA GLY A 27 10.90 13.70 4.75
C GLY A 27 10.64 15.15 4.37
N VAL A 28 9.39 15.51 4.08
CA VAL A 28 9.03 16.90 3.77
C VAL A 28 9.16 17.82 4.97
N GLU A 29 8.78 17.37 6.16
CA GLU A 29 9.00 18.14 7.40
C GLU A 29 10.49 18.42 7.63
N ARG A 30 11.34 17.41 7.47
CA ARG A 30 12.78 17.56 7.57
C ARG A 30 13.33 18.55 6.54
N ALA A 31 12.91 18.42 5.28
CA ALA A 31 13.35 19.31 4.21
C ALA A 31 12.96 20.78 4.46
N VAL A 32 11.80 21.04 5.06
CA VAL A 32 11.38 22.40 5.43
C VAL A 32 12.17 22.92 6.63
N VAL A 33 12.46 22.08 7.63
CA VAL A 33 13.31 22.46 8.78
C VAL A 33 14.74 22.77 8.36
N GLU A 34 15.30 21.97 7.46
CA GLU A 34 16.69 22.09 7.01
C GLU A 34 16.89 23.19 5.95
N ASN A 35 15.82 23.78 5.41
CA ASN A 35 15.89 24.79 4.36
C ASN A 35 15.03 26.03 4.70
N GLU A 36 15.66 27.04 5.30
CA GLU A 36 14.99 28.29 5.70
C GLU A 36 14.38 29.06 4.51
N GLN A 37 15.00 28.98 3.33
CA GLN A 37 14.45 29.61 2.12
C GLN A 37 13.14 28.93 1.70
N LEU A 38 13.07 27.59 1.79
CA LEU A 38 11.85 26.85 1.54
C LEU A 38 10.78 27.20 2.58
N ALA A 39 11.12 27.18 3.87
CA ALA A 39 10.20 27.52 4.96
C ALA A 39 9.57 28.91 4.78
N ALA A 40 10.38 29.91 4.40
CA ALA A 40 9.92 31.27 4.16
C ALA A 40 8.98 31.38 2.93
N ARG A 41 9.17 30.56 1.91
CA ARG A 41 8.37 30.58 0.67
C ARG A 41 7.07 29.78 0.77
N VAL A 42 7.02 28.72 1.58
CA VAL A 42 5.83 27.87 1.73
C VAL A 42 4.91 28.27 2.89
N GLY A 43 5.27 29.32 3.65
CA GLY A 43 4.46 29.81 4.77
C GLY A 43 4.35 28.78 5.91
N PHE A 44 5.34 27.91 6.04
CA PHE A 44 5.34 26.80 6.99
C PHE A 44 6.17 27.17 8.21
N LYS A 45 5.57 27.17 9.40
CA LYS A 45 6.31 27.24 10.66
C LYS A 45 6.59 25.82 11.16
N PRO A 46 7.87 25.40 11.24
CA PRO A 46 8.22 24.13 11.88
C PRO A 46 7.67 24.06 13.31
N GLY A 47 7.06 22.94 13.67
CA GLY A 47 6.45 22.72 15.00
C GLY A 47 4.98 23.15 15.12
N ASP A 48 4.41 23.85 14.14
CA ASP A 48 2.97 24.14 14.10
C ASP A 48 2.20 23.02 13.40
N ALA A 49 1.59 22.14 14.21
CA ALA A 49 0.86 20.98 13.72
C ALA A 49 -0.40 21.34 12.90
N ALA A 50 -0.98 22.52 13.10
CA ALA A 50 -2.16 22.98 12.37
C ALA A 50 -1.78 23.62 11.03
N ALA A 51 -0.76 24.50 11.03
CA ALA A 51 -0.24 25.13 9.82
C ALA A 51 0.38 24.09 8.87
N LYS A 52 1.05 23.06 9.41
CA LYS A 52 1.62 21.98 8.61
C LYS A 52 0.58 21.33 7.71
N LYS A 53 -0.55 20.92 8.29
CA LYS A 53 -1.53 20.07 7.57
C LYS A 53 -2.50 20.86 6.69
N THR A 54 -2.36 22.18 6.66
CA THR A 54 -3.03 23.12 5.75
C THR A 54 -2.06 23.77 4.76
N SER A 55 -0.79 23.37 4.77
CA SER A 55 0.22 23.89 3.85
C SER A 55 0.17 23.21 2.48
N VAL A 56 0.63 23.94 1.46
CA VAL A 56 0.82 23.40 0.09
C VAL A 56 1.76 22.19 0.10
N ALA A 57 2.83 22.22 0.90
CA ALA A 57 3.78 21.11 1.01
C ALA A 57 3.09 19.82 1.50
N TRP A 58 2.18 19.92 2.46
CA TRP A 58 1.42 18.78 2.95
C TRP A 58 0.46 18.21 1.89
N VAL A 59 -0.23 19.08 1.16
CA VAL A 59 -1.15 18.67 0.07
C VAL A 59 -0.37 17.99 -1.06
N ILE A 60 0.75 18.54 -1.50
CA ILE A 60 1.62 17.92 -2.51
C ILE A 60 2.12 16.55 -2.04
N THR A 61 2.56 16.44 -0.79
CA THR A 61 2.98 15.15 -0.21
C THR A 61 1.84 14.13 -0.20
N GLY A 62 0.64 14.58 0.16
CA GLY A 62 -0.57 13.78 0.10
C GLY A 62 -0.86 13.28 -1.32
N GLU A 63 -0.77 14.15 -2.31
CA GLU A 63 -1.00 13.79 -3.72
C GLU A 63 0.05 12.82 -4.27
N LEU A 64 1.33 12.99 -3.91
CA LEU A 64 2.38 12.02 -4.23
C LEU A 64 2.07 10.64 -3.63
N ASN A 65 1.61 10.58 -2.38
CA ASN A 65 1.18 9.33 -1.78
C ASN A 65 -0.03 8.73 -2.47
N ARG A 66 -1.04 9.53 -2.86
CA ARG A 66 -2.19 9.05 -3.66
C ARG A 66 -1.73 8.45 -4.98
N GLN A 67 -0.80 9.09 -5.68
CA GLN A 67 -0.23 8.58 -6.92
C GLN A 67 0.53 7.27 -6.70
N ASN A 68 1.33 7.17 -5.63
CA ASN A 68 2.04 5.96 -5.24
C ASN A 68 1.06 4.82 -4.95
N PHE A 69 -0.01 5.06 -4.18
CA PHE A 69 -1.05 4.06 -3.91
C PHE A 69 -1.81 3.64 -5.18
N SER A 70 -2.13 4.58 -6.08
CA SER A 70 -2.79 4.26 -7.35
C SER A 70 -1.90 3.38 -8.24
N SER A 71 -0.63 3.77 -8.39
CA SER A 71 0.36 3.00 -9.16
C SER A 71 0.59 1.63 -8.54
N TRP A 72 0.65 1.58 -7.21
CA TRP A 72 0.75 0.34 -6.46
C TRP A 72 -0.43 -0.59 -6.74
N ASN A 73 -1.66 -0.12 -6.56
CA ASN A 73 -2.86 -0.92 -6.78
C ASN A 73 -2.94 -1.50 -8.20
N ALA A 74 -2.57 -0.71 -9.21
CA ALA A 74 -2.42 -1.21 -10.58
C ALA A 74 -1.33 -2.30 -10.67
N GLY A 75 -0.16 -2.07 -10.06
CA GLY A 75 0.91 -3.07 -9.97
C GLY A 75 0.48 -4.35 -9.25
N GLN A 76 -0.32 -4.24 -8.19
CA GLN A 76 -0.88 -5.38 -7.47
C GLN A 76 -1.79 -6.22 -8.35
N LEU A 77 -2.62 -5.62 -9.21
CA LEU A 77 -3.47 -6.35 -10.14
C LEU A 77 -2.64 -7.18 -11.13
N LEU A 78 -1.54 -6.60 -11.65
CA LEU A 78 -0.60 -7.32 -12.53
C LEU A 78 0.07 -8.49 -11.80
N LEU A 79 0.52 -8.27 -10.57
CA LEU A 79 1.13 -9.30 -9.73
C LEU A 79 0.13 -10.39 -9.37
N ALA A 80 -1.14 -10.04 -9.09
CA ALA A 80 -2.22 -10.98 -8.83
C ALA A 80 -2.49 -11.87 -10.04
N ALA A 81 -2.58 -11.31 -11.24
CA ALA A 81 -2.77 -12.07 -12.47
C ALA A 81 -1.58 -13.02 -12.74
N ALA A 82 -0.35 -12.51 -12.60
CA ALA A 82 0.86 -13.31 -12.78
C ALA A 82 0.96 -14.45 -11.75
N ALA A 83 0.67 -14.16 -10.47
CA ALA A 83 0.68 -15.15 -9.40
C ALA A 83 -0.41 -16.21 -9.62
N LEU A 84 -1.61 -15.81 -10.05
CA LEU A 84 -2.71 -16.72 -10.32
C LEU A 84 -2.34 -17.70 -11.45
N PHE A 85 -1.81 -17.17 -12.56
CA PHE A 85 -1.31 -18.00 -13.66
C PHE A 85 -0.24 -18.99 -13.19
N CYS A 86 0.74 -18.52 -12.41
CA CYS A 86 1.79 -19.38 -11.88
C CYS A 86 1.26 -20.44 -10.88
N ALA A 87 0.29 -20.08 -10.04
CA ALA A 87 -0.31 -20.97 -9.06
C ALA A 87 -1.13 -22.09 -9.73
N LEU A 88 -1.89 -21.76 -10.77
CA LEU A 88 -2.60 -22.73 -11.60
C LEU A 88 -1.63 -23.73 -12.24
N ARG A 89 -0.52 -23.27 -12.80
CA ARG A 89 0.51 -24.15 -13.36
C ARG A 89 1.22 -25.01 -12.31
N ALA A 90 1.42 -24.48 -11.11
CA ALA A 90 2.09 -25.21 -10.04
C ALA A 90 1.22 -26.32 -9.42
N GLY A 91 -0.10 -26.30 -9.63
CA GLY A 91 -1.03 -27.32 -9.12
C GLY A 91 -1.22 -27.32 -7.60
N SER A 92 -0.69 -26.31 -6.89
CA SER A 92 -0.81 -26.18 -5.44
C SER A 92 -2.17 -25.57 -5.07
N ARG A 93 -3.09 -26.37 -4.54
CA ARG A 93 -4.40 -25.87 -4.06
C ARG A 93 -4.24 -24.80 -2.97
N GLY A 94 -3.33 -25.01 -2.02
CA GLY A 94 -3.09 -24.04 -0.95
C GLY A 94 -2.52 -22.72 -1.46
N ALA A 95 -1.57 -22.76 -2.40
CA ALA A 95 -1.04 -21.54 -3.00
C ALA A 95 -2.09 -20.83 -3.86
N LEU A 96 -2.90 -21.57 -4.61
CA LEU A 96 -4.00 -21.03 -5.41
C LEU A 96 -5.02 -20.30 -4.53
N LEU A 97 -5.45 -20.91 -3.43
CA LEU A 97 -6.40 -20.28 -2.50
C LEU A 97 -5.84 -19.01 -1.87
N GLY A 98 -4.57 -19.03 -1.45
CA GLY A 98 -3.90 -17.83 -0.91
C GLY A 98 -3.81 -16.70 -1.94
N VAL A 99 -3.45 -17.01 -3.18
CA VAL A 99 -3.41 -16.04 -4.28
C VAL A 99 -4.79 -15.49 -4.62
N CYS A 100 -5.82 -16.34 -4.71
CA CYS A 100 -7.20 -15.89 -4.96
C CYS A 100 -7.71 -14.98 -3.85
N GLY A 101 -7.45 -15.32 -2.59
CA GLY A 101 -7.81 -14.49 -1.44
C GLY A 101 -7.09 -13.13 -1.48
N ALA A 102 -5.77 -13.12 -1.72
CA ALA A 102 -5.00 -11.89 -1.84
C ALA A 102 -5.51 -11.03 -3.02
N GLY A 103 -5.78 -11.65 -4.17
CA GLY A 103 -6.35 -10.97 -5.35
C GLY A 103 -7.72 -10.37 -5.07
N ALA A 104 -8.61 -11.07 -4.36
CA ALA A 104 -9.92 -10.55 -3.98
C ALA A 104 -9.80 -9.29 -3.09
N LEU A 105 -8.85 -9.29 -2.15
CA LEU A 105 -8.57 -8.10 -1.35
C LEU A 105 -8.04 -6.95 -2.21
N VAL A 106 -7.15 -7.20 -3.17
CA VAL A 106 -6.68 -6.15 -4.10
C VAL A 106 -7.83 -5.55 -4.89
N LEU A 107 -8.82 -6.33 -5.33
CA LEU A 107 -9.98 -5.79 -6.03
C LEU A 107 -10.76 -4.81 -5.14
N VAL A 108 -11.00 -5.17 -3.88
CA VAL A 108 -11.65 -4.31 -2.88
C VAL A 108 -10.85 -3.02 -2.64
N LEU A 109 -9.53 -3.16 -2.44
CA LEU A 109 -8.63 -2.03 -2.22
C LEU A 109 -8.60 -1.08 -3.43
N THR A 110 -8.57 -1.62 -4.64
CA THR A 110 -8.38 -0.85 -5.88
C THR A 110 -9.66 -0.16 -6.33
N PHE A 111 -10.78 -0.87 -6.33
CA PHE A 111 -12.01 -0.37 -6.95
C PHE A 111 -12.98 0.30 -5.98
N TRP A 112 -12.81 0.10 -4.68
CA TRP A 112 -13.66 0.72 -3.67
C TRP A 112 -12.87 1.60 -2.71
N LEU A 113 -11.93 1.01 -1.98
CA LEU A 113 -11.39 1.68 -0.80
C LEU A 113 -10.42 2.82 -1.15
N ALA A 114 -9.51 2.61 -2.09
CA ALA A 114 -8.56 3.64 -2.52
C ALA A 114 -9.24 4.87 -3.17
N PRO A 115 -10.22 4.72 -4.08
CA PRO A 115 -10.97 5.87 -4.62
C PRO A 115 -11.68 6.67 -3.52
N GLU A 116 -12.31 6.01 -2.55
CA GLU A 116 -13.03 6.66 -1.46
C GLU A 116 -12.07 7.42 -0.54
N ILE A 117 -10.97 6.80 -0.12
CA ILE A 117 -9.92 7.44 0.69
C ILE A 117 -9.31 8.62 -0.05
N THR A 118 -9.08 8.50 -1.36
CA THR A 118 -8.52 9.57 -2.19
C THR A 118 -9.47 10.77 -2.23
N THR A 119 -10.75 10.54 -2.54
CA THR A 119 -11.77 11.58 -2.63
C THR A 119 -11.95 12.29 -1.29
N LEU A 120 -12.13 11.50 -0.22
CA LEU A 120 -12.30 12.04 1.13
C LEU A 120 -11.05 12.78 1.60
N GLY A 121 -9.86 12.23 1.35
CA GLY A 121 -8.62 12.88 1.74
C GLY A 121 -8.38 14.19 0.97
N ARG A 122 -8.84 14.34 -0.29
CA ARG A 122 -8.77 15.62 -1.01
C ARG A 122 -9.74 16.65 -0.45
N SER A 123 -10.91 16.21 0.01
CA SER A 123 -11.87 17.09 0.69
C SER A 123 -11.34 17.65 2.03
N LEU A 124 -10.30 17.02 2.59
CA LEU A 124 -9.62 17.44 3.82
C LEU A 124 -8.39 18.32 3.56
N ASP A 125 -8.02 18.52 2.29
CA ASP A 125 -6.91 19.41 1.93
C ASP A 125 -7.28 20.85 2.34
N PHE A 126 -6.33 21.54 2.98
CA PHE A 126 -6.51 22.89 3.53
C PHE A 126 -7.56 23.05 4.65
N VAL A 127 -8.21 21.98 5.10
CA VAL A 127 -9.21 22.06 6.18
C VAL A 127 -8.50 22.16 7.56
N PRO A 128 -8.87 23.17 8.38
CA PRO A 128 -8.41 23.25 9.76
C PRO A 128 -8.78 21.98 10.54
N ARG A 129 -7.90 21.55 11.43
CA ARG A 129 -8.09 20.32 12.24
C ARG A 129 -8.39 20.61 13.70
N ASP A 130 -8.56 21.88 14.05
CA ASP A 130 -9.01 22.33 15.35
C ASP A 130 -10.18 23.31 15.17
N PRO A 131 -11.43 22.90 15.50
CA PRO A 131 -11.81 21.54 15.92
C PRO A 131 -11.70 20.51 14.78
N PRO A 132 -11.64 19.19 15.08
CA PRO A 132 -11.51 18.16 14.05
C PRO A 132 -12.79 18.04 13.21
N PRO A 133 -12.71 18.06 11.86
CA PRO A 133 -13.87 17.91 11.01
C PRO A 133 -14.38 16.46 11.01
N ALA A 134 -15.69 16.24 10.93
CA ALA A 134 -16.29 14.89 10.92
C ALA A 134 -15.73 13.98 9.80
N ALA A 135 -15.39 14.56 8.65
CA ALA A 135 -14.76 13.85 7.54
C ALA A 135 -13.40 13.22 7.90
N LEU A 136 -12.69 13.76 8.90
CA LEU A 136 -11.40 13.23 9.36
C LEU A 136 -11.55 11.88 10.06
N GLU A 137 -12.59 11.70 10.86
CA GLU A 137 -12.87 10.43 11.53
C GLU A 137 -13.15 9.33 10.50
N ARG A 138 -14.02 9.63 9.52
CA ARG A 138 -14.32 8.72 8.41
C ARG A 138 -13.06 8.37 7.61
N PHE A 139 -12.20 9.36 7.34
CA PHE A 139 -10.94 9.15 6.64
C PHE A 139 -10.03 8.19 7.40
N ASN A 140 -9.85 8.41 8.71
CA ASN A 140 -9.04 7.55 9.56
C ASN A 140 -9.60 6.12 9.63
N GLY A 141 -10.92 5.97 9.73
CA GLY A 141 -11.58 4.66 9.72
C GLY A 141 -11.34 3.89 8.43
N LEU A 142 -11.58 4.52 7.28
CA LEU A 142 -11.32 3.90 5.97
C LEU A 142 -9.84 3.55 5.77
N HIS A 143 -8.93 4.44 6.19
CA HIS A 143 -7.49 4.21 6.10
C HIS A 143 -7.03 3.06 7.02
N GLY A 144 -7.63 2.94 8.21
CA GLY A 144 -7.44 1.81 9.11
C GLY A 144 -7.87 0.49 8.46
N ILE A 145 -9.07 0.45 7.87
CA ILE A 145 -9.57 -0.71 7.13
C ILE A 145 -8.62 -1.08 5.98
N TYR A 146 -8.16 -0.09 5.21
CA TYR A 146 -7.22 -0.30 4.11
C TYR A 146 -5.95 -1.00 4.60
N THR A 147 -5.38 -0.49 5.70
CA THR A 147 -4.17 -1.05 6.30
C THR A 147 -4.40 -2.48 6.79
N SER A 148 -5.53 -2.75 7.45
CA SER A 148 -5.88 -4.10 7.92
C SER A 148 -6.02 -5.10 6.76
N LEU A 149 -6.65 -4.69 5.65
CA LEU A 149 -6.78 -5.54 4.46
C LEU A 149 -5.44 -5.77 3.76
N GLU A 150 -4.56 -4.76 3.70
CA GLU A 150 -3.18 -4.91 3.22
C GLU A 150 -2.40 -5.94 4.06
N LEU A 151 -2.51 -5.89 5.40
CA LEU A 151 -1.90 -6.88 6.30
C LEU A 151 -2.49 -8.29 6.10
N ALA A 152 -3.81 -8.40 5.99
CA ALA A 152 -4.47 -9.67 5.71
C ALA A 152 -4.00 -10.27 4.38
N LYS A 153 -3.86 -9.45 3.34
CA LYS A 153 -3.29 -9.85 2.04
C LYS A 153 -1.85 -10.35 2.19
N VAL A 154 -0.99 -9.66 2.96
CA VAL A 154 0.38 -10.12 3.23
C VAL A 154 0.38 -11.51 3.88
N LEU A 155 -0.48 -11.77 4.86
CA LEU A 155 -0.61 -13.10 5.47
C LEU A 155 -1.04 -14.17 4.46
N LEU A 156 -1.99 -13.85 3.57
CA LEU A 156 -2.42 -14.77 2.51
C LEU A 156 -1.28 -15.08 1.52
N LEU A 157 -0.47 -14.08 1.17
CA LEU A 157 0.72 -14.28 0.33
C LEU A 157 1.78 -15.13 1.03
N MET A 158 2.02 -14.93 2.32
CA MET A 158 2.94 -15.77 3.11
C MET A 158 2.46 -17.22 3.17
N LEU A 159 1.15 -17.44 3.36
CA LEU A 159 0.55 -18.78 3.29
C LEU A 159 0.69 -19.39 1.89
N ALA A 160 0.51 -18.60 0.83
CA ALA A 160 0.70 -19.07 -0.54
C ALA A 160 2.15 -19.49 -0.81
N VAL A 161 3.12 -18.72 -0.31
CA VAL A 161 4.54 -19.08 -0.36
C VAL A 161 4.78 -20.40 0.37
N TRP A 162 4.28 -20.55 1.59
CA TRP A 162 4.42 -21.78 2.37
C TRP A 162 3.87 -23.01 1.64
N PHE A 163 2.66 -22.93 1.11
CA PHE A 163 2.05 -24.04 0.36
C PHE A 163 2.74 -24.31 -0.98
N SER A 164 3.37 -23.30 -1.59
CA SER A 164 4.16 -23.50 -2.82
C SER A 164 5.33 -24.46 -2.60
N PHE A 165 5.94 -24.45 -1.41
CA PHE A 165 7.02 -25.37 -1.05
C PHE A 165 6.54 -26.76 -0.61
N ARG A 166 5.31 -26.88 -0.08
CA ARG A 166 4.75 -28.15 0.42
C ARG A 166 3.98 -28.97 -0.63
N SER A 167 4.00 -28.55 -1.88
CA SER A 167 3.20 -29.20 -2.92
C SER A 167 3.91 -30.44 -3.48
N PRO A 168 3.20 -31.56 -3.76
CA PRO A 168 3.79 -32.78 -4.31
C PRO A 168 4.55 -32.57 -5.64
N ALA A 169 4.16 -31.56 -6.42
CA ALA A 169 4.86 -31.16 -7.64
C ALA A 169 6.26 -30.58 -7.36
N ALA A 170 6.46 -29.88 -6.23
CA ALA A 170 7.78 -29.40 -5.80
C ALA A 170 8.67 -30.56 -5.36
N ALA A 171 8.10 -31.58 -4.72
CA ALA A 171 8.82 -32.81 -4.38
C ALA A 171 9.26 -33.59 -5.63
N ARG A 172 8.40 -33.72 -6.65
CA ARG A 172 8.75 -34.35 -7.94
C ARG A 172 9.79 -33.59 -8.76
N ALA A 173 9.83 -32.25 -8.66
CA ALA A 173 10.84 -31.44 -9.32
C ALA A 173 12.22 -31.52 -8.63
N ALA A 174 12.25 -31.89 -7.34
CA ALA A 174 13.47 -32.05 -6.57
C ALA A 174 14.09 -33.46 -6.67
N ASP A 175 13.36 -34.42 -7.22
CA ASP A 175 13.80 -35.81 -7.41
C ASP A 175 13.54 -36.26 -8.86
N PRO A 176 14.42 -35.87 -9.82
CA PRO A 176 14.31 -36.25 -11.22
C PRO A 176 14.84 -37.68 -11.39
N ALA A 177 14.05 -38.68 -10.98
CA ALA A 177 14.27 -40.07 -11.35
C ALA A 177 13.83 -40.33 -12.80
#